data_AF-A0A1I8HSU3-F1
#
_entry.id   AF-A0A1I8HSU3-F1
#
_cell.length_a   1.000
_cell.length_b   1.000
_cell.length_c   1.000
_cell.angle_alpha   90.00
_cell.angle_beta   90.00
_cell.angle_gamma   90.00
#
_symmetry.space_group_name_H-M   'P 1'
#
loop_
_entity.id
_entity.type
_entity.pdbx_description
1 polymer ?
#
loop_
_entity_poly.entity_id
_entity_poly.type
_entity_poly.pdbx_seq_one_letter_code
_entity_poly.pdbx_strand_id
1 'polypeptide(L)'
;AAANLTEVFTNIKSILADKKPNESLPIGFDIFVLLAEEAVKNGLDAISKECLRIYLSLDAPNNQFRARAFLAQAKLLQPTSSEHPEALEKPIAYVLKTIELCRKIPKYHFLVFNASVVYSELVRPFLKPHFRRFLCQSLSQVVKALEAIDDKDY
;
A
#
# COMPACT_ATOMS: atom_id res chain seq x y z
N ALA A 1 4.54 -15.44 15.62
CA ALA A 1 3.92 -14.85 14.42
C ALA A 1 4.90 -14.80 13.25
N ALA A 2 6.02 -14.08 13.36
CA ALA A 2 7.02 -13.92 12.27
C ALA A 2 7.56 -15.23 11.67
N ALA A 3 7.89 -16.24 12.51
CA ALA A 3 8.41 -17.52 12.03
C ALA A 3 7.43 -18.27 11.10
N ASN A 4 6.13 -18.20 11.41
CA ASN A 4 5.08 -18.82 10.58
C ASN A 4 4.92 -18.09 9.24
N LEU A 5 5.06 -16.75 9.20
CA LEU A 5 4.94 -15.98 7.96
C LEU A 5 6.08 -16.30 6.97
N THR A 6 7.31 -16.46 7.47
CA THR A 6 8.46 -16.85 6.64
C THR A 6 8.28 -18.25 6.06
N GLU A 7 7.75 -19.18 6.86
CA GLU A 7 7.45 -20.54 6.41
C GLU A 7 6.38 -20.55 5.31
N VAL A 8 5.26 -19.86 5.52
CA VAL A 8 4.18 -19.72 4.52
C VAL A 8 4.71 -19.12 3.22
N PHE A 9 5.53 -18.06 3.32
CA PHE A 9 6.13 -17.43 2.14
C PHE A 9 7.07 -18.37 1.38
N THR A 10 7.86 -19.17 2.10
CA THR A 10 8.78 -20.14 1.50
C THR A 10 8.00 -21.25 0.77
N ASN A 11 6.92 -21.74 1.38
CA ASN A 11 6.05 -22.74 0.76
C ASN A 11 5.41 -22.21 -0.53
N ILE A 12 4.92 -20.97 -0.51
CA ILE A 12 4.35 -20.34 -1.71
C ILE A 12 5.42 -20.16 -2.79
N LYS A 13 6.65 -19.76 -2.44
CA LYS A 13 7.75 -19.68 -3.40
C LYS A 13 8.08 -21.02 -4.05
N SER A 14 8.07 -22.11 -3.29
CA SER A 14 8.26 -23.46 -3.85
C SER A 14 7.18 -23.78 -4.88
N ILE A 15 5.91 -23.54 -4.53
CA ILE A 15 4.78 -23.78 -5.44
C ILE A 15 4.90 -22.96 -6.73
N LEU A 16 5.42 -21.73 -6.65
CA LEU A 16 5.66 -20.90 -7.84
C LEU A 16 6.83 -21.39 -8.68
N ALA A 17 7.88 -21.94 -8.06
CA ALA A 17 9.05 -22.47 -8.76
C ALA A 17 8.74 -23.76 -9.51
N ASP A 18 7.86 -24.59 -8.96
CA ASP A 18 7.42 -25.86 -9.56
C ASP A 18 6.42 -25.66 -10.71
N LYS A 19 6.03 -24.41 -10.98
CA LYS A 19 5.02 -24.06 -11.98
C LYS A 19 5.55 -24.19 -13.42
N LYS A 20 4.76 -24.85 -14.28
CA LYS A 20 4.99 -24.87 -15.73
C LYS A 20 4.56 -23.54 -16.40
N PRO A 21 5.19 -23.12 -17.51
CA PRO A 21 4.97 -21.81 -18.13
C PRO A 21 3.51 -21.46 -18.48
N ASN A 22 2.68 -22.45 -18.79
CA ASN A 22 1.31 -22.26 -19.30
C ASN A 22 0.20 -22.66 -18.30
N GLU A 23 0.55 -22.96 -17.05
CA GLU A 23 -0.44 -23.35 -16.05
C GLU A 23 -1.01 -22.11 -15.35
N SER A 24 -2.29 -22.12 -14.95
CA SER A 24 -2.83 -21.08 -14.07
C SER A 24 -2.17 -21.19 -12.70
N LEU A 25 -2.00 -20.07 -11.98
CA LEU A 25 -1.52 -20.15 -10.61
C LEU A 25 -2.54 -20.95 -9.77
N PRO A 26 -2.12 -21.94 -8.96
CA PRO A 26 -3.04 -22.69 -8.10
C PRO A 26 -3.57 -21.87 -6.92
N ILE A 27 -3.11 -20.62 -6.75
CA ILE A 27 -3.44 -19.73 -5.64
C ILE A 27 -3.86 -18.36 -6.19
N GLY A 28 -4.86 -17.74 -5.56
CA GLY A 28 -5.27 -16.38 -5.89
C GLY A 28 -4.14 -15.36 -5.67
N PHE A 29 -4.01 -14.39 -6.58
CA PHE A 29 -2.96 -13.37 -6.52
C PHE A 29 -3.06 -12.47 -5.28
N ASP A 30 -4.24 -12.36 -4.70
CA ASP A 30 -4.51 -11.61 -3.48
C ASP A 30 -3.70 -12.10 -2.28
N ILE A 31 -3.28 -13.38 -2.25
CA ILE A 31 -2.43 -13.92 -1.17
C ILE A 31 -1.14 -13.12 -0.98
N PHE A 32 -0.54 -12.65 -2.08
CA PHE A 32 0.69 -11.87 -2.02
C PHE A 32 0.46 -10.53 -1.33
N VAL A 33 -0.69 -9.90 -1.54
CA VAL A 33 -1.03 -8.65 -0.87
C VAL A 33 -1.27 -8.88 0.62
N LEU A 34 -1.99 -9.95 0.97
CA LEU A 34 -2.23 -10.32 2.37
C LEU A 34 -0.92 -10.60 3.12
N LEU A 35 -0.02 -11.36 2.51
CA LEU A 35 1.31 -11.64 3.07
C LEU A 35 2.15 -10.38 3.16
N ALA A 36 2.09 -9.50 2.16
CA ALA A 36 2.83 -8.25 2.19
C ALA A 36 2.38 -7.34 3.33
N GLU A 37 1.07 -7.20 3.54
CA GLU A 37 0.52 -6.40 4.64
C GLU A 37 0.87 -6.98 6.00
N GLU A 38 0.80 -8.30 6.15
CA GLU A 38 1.18 -8.96 7.40
C GLU A 38 2.68 -8.86 7.66
N ALA A 39 3.51 -8.98 6.61
CA ALA A 39 4.94 -8.79 6.70
C ALA A 39 5.29 -7.36 7.14
N VAL A 40 4.62 -6.33 6.61
CA VAL A 40 4.79 -4.93 7.04
C VAL A 40 4.52 -4.79 8.54
N LYS A 41 3.41 -5.34 9.04
CA LYS A 41 3.07 -5.25 10.48
C LYS A 41 4.12 -5.90 11.38
N ASN A 42 4.79 -6.95 10.90
CA ASN A 42 5.80 -7.68 11.65
C ASN A 42 7.23 -7.18 11.37
N GLY A 43 7.42 -6.09 10.61
CA GLY A 43 8.75 -5.55 10.26
C GLY A 43 9.57 -6.44 9.31
N LEU A 44 8.91 -7.35 8.58
CA LEU A 44 9.54 -8.29 7.65
C LEU A 44 9.60 -7.70 6.22
N ASP A 45 10.28 -6.56 6.08
CA ASP A 45 10.28 -5.75 4.86
C ASP A 45 10.71 -6.50 3.60
N ALA A 46 11.69 -7.41 3.72
CA ALA A 46 12.19 -8.19 2.59
C ALA A 46 11.09 -9.08 1.99
N ILE A 47 10.30 -9.73 2.84
CA ILE A 47 9.17 -10.58 2.41
C ILE A 47 8.11 -9.70 1.76
N SER A 48 7.77 -8.57 2.39
CA SER A 48 6.75 -7.68 1.86
C SER A 48 7.13 -7.11 0.49
N LYS A 49 8.36 -6.61 0.32
CA LYS A 49 8.86 -6.09 -0.96
C LYS A 49 8.77 -7.13 -2.07
N GLU A 50 9.15 -8.37 -1.77
CA GLU A 50 9.13 -9.45 -2.76
C GLU A 50 7.69 -9.86 -3.12
N CYS A 51 6.79 -10.01 -2.14
CA CYS A 51 5.36 -10.24 -2.39
C CYS A 51 4.75 -9.15 -3.27
N LEU A 52 5.02 -7.88 -2.95
CA LEU A 52 4.50 -6.75 -3.72
C LEU A 52 5.10 -6.68 -5.12
N ARG A 53 6.38 -7.03 -5.29
CA ARG A 53 7.03 -7.11 -6.60
C ARG A 53 6.35 -8.17 -7.46
N ILE A 54 6.12 -9.37 -6.92
CA ILE A 54 5.41 -10.44 -7.62
C ILE A 54 4.00 -9.96 -7.98
N TYR A 55 3.22 -9.48 -7.01
CA TYR A 55 1.85 -9.02 -7.24
C TYR A 55 1.74 -7.92 -8.30
N LEU A 56 2.57 -6.89 -8.23
CA LEU A 56 2.52 -5.75 -9.15
C LEU A 56 3.11 -6.06 -10.54
N SER A 57 3.92 -7.11 -10.67
CA SER A 57 4.41 -7.60 -11.96
C SER A 57 3.37 -8.38 -12.73
N LEU A 58 2.32 -8.86 -12.04
CA LEU A 58 1.19 -9.51 -12.65
C LEU A 58 0.26 -8.43 -13.24
N ASP A 59 -0.32 -8.70 -14.40
CA ASP A 59 -1.34 -7.84 -15.00
C ASP A 59 -2.69 -7.99 -14.26
N ALA A 60 -2.67 -7.70 -12.96
CA ALA A 60 -3.80 -7.89 -12.07
C ALA A 60 -4.85 -6.78 -12.27
N PRO A 61 -6.15 -7.10 -12.20
CA PRO A 61 -7.21 -6.12 -12.38
C PRO A 61 -7.12 -4.99 -11.36
N ASN A 62 -7.58 -3.79 -11.74
CA ASN A 62 -7.70 -2.63 -10.85
C ASN A 62 -8.81 -2.87 -9.82
N ASN A 63 -8.49 -3.60 -8.76
CA ASN A 63 -9.40 -3.96 -7.67
C ASN A 63 -8.86 -3.47 -6.31
N GLN A 64 -9.58 -3.81 -5.23
CA GLN A 64 -9.17 -3.45 -3.87
C GLN A 64 -7.77 -3.93 -3.48
N PHE A 65 -7.33 -5.10 -3.98
CA PHE A 65 -6.02 -5.65 -3.64
C PHE A 65 -4.88 -4.87 -4.30
N ARG A 66 -5.12 -4.29 -5.48
CA ARG A 66 -4.15 -3.37 -6.11
C ARG A 66 -3.99 -2.08 -5.32
N ALA A 67 -5.10 -1.52 -4.83
CA ALA A 67 -5.06 -0.36 -3.93
C ALA A 67 -4.36 -0.68 -2.59
N ARG A 68 -4.64 -1.84 -2.00
CA ARG A 68 -3.96 -2.33 -0.79
C ARG A 68 -2.46 -2.54 -1.00
N ALA A 69 -2.06 -3.08 -2.15
CA ALA A 69 -0.65 -3.24 -2.51
C ALA A 69 0.07 -1.88 -2.58
N PHE A 70 -0.58 -0.83 -3.13
CA PHE A 70 -0.02 0.52 -3.09
C PHE A 70 0.11 1.05 -1.66
N LEU A 71 -0.87 0.84 -0.78
CA LEU A 71 -0.74 1.25 0.63
C LEU A 71 0.36 0.50 1.37
N ALA A 72 0.55 -0.79 1.10
CA ALA A 72 1.66 -1.56 1.65
C ALA A 72 3.02 -1.04 1.16
N GLN A 73 3.15 -0.65 -0.11
CA GLN A 73 4.35 0.03 -0.62
C GLN A 73 4.60 1.36 0.09
N ALA A 74 3.55 2.15 0.33
CA ALA A 74 3.66 3.41 1.05
C ALA A 74 4.20 3.20 2.47
N LYS A 75 3.68 2.20 3.19
CA LYS A 75 4.14 1.85 4.55
C LYS A 75 5.60 1.36 4.60
N LEU A 76 6.04 0.56 3.63
CA LEU A 76 7.44 0.12 3.54
C LEU A 76 8.42 1.27 3.29
N LEU A 77 7.94 2.35 2.68
CA LEU A 77 8.72 3.54 2.38
C LEU A 77 8.47 4.64 3.40
N GLN A 78 7.88 4.32 4.56
CA GLN A 78 7.56 5.30 5.57
C GLN A 78 8.85 5.98 6.07
N PRO A 79 8.95 7.31 5.99
CA PRO A 79 10.11 8.03 6.48
C PRO A 79 10.15 8.02 8.01
N THR A 80 11.33 7.84 8.58
CA THR A 80 11.57 7.85 10.03
C THR A 80 11.98 9.24 10.54
N SER A 81 12.55 10.09 9.68
CA SER A 81 12.98 11.45 10.00
C SER A 81 12.56 12.42 8.89
N SER A 82 12.69 13.72 9.17
CA SER A 82 12.45 14.77 8.18
C SER A 82 13.71 15.25 7.46
N GLU A 83 14.86 14.60 7.69
CA GLU A 83 16.16 15.05 7.16
C GLU A 83 16.20 14.93 5.64
N HIS A 84 15.39 14.03 5.09
CA HIS A 84 15.26 13.73 3.66
C HIS A 84 13.82 13.96 3.18
N PRO A 85 13.38 15.20 2.90
CA PRO A 85 12.03 15.48 2.40
C PRO A 85 11.67 14.75 1.11
N GLU A 86 12.65 14.46 0.26
CA GLU A 86 12.51 13.66 -0.96
C GLU A 86 11.99 12.24 -0.68
N ALA A 87 12.24 11.69 0.51
CA ALA A 87 11.75 10.37 0.90
C ALA A 87 10.21 10.30 0.99
N LEU A 88 9.53 11.45 1.08
CA LEU A 88 8.06 11.50 1.08
C LEU A 88 7.42 11.33 -0.30
N GLU A 89 8.14 11.66 -1.38
CA GLU A 89 7.54 11.77 -2.71
C GLU A 89 6.92 10.44 -3.15
N LYS A 90 7.71 9.36 -3.06
CA LYS A 90 7.31 8.03 -3.47
C LYS A 90 6.16 7.43 -2.63
N PRO A 91 6.21 7.41 -1.28
CA PRO A 91 5.10 6.90 -0.48
C PRO A 91 3.82 7.73 -0.64
N ILE A 92 3.91 9.06 -0.74
CA ILE A 92 2.74 9.91 -1.02
C ILE A 92 2.15 9.58 -2.41
N ALA A 93 2.99 9.37 -3.43
CA ALA A 93 2.50 8.98 -4.76
C ALA A 93 1.70 7.67 -4.72
N TYR A 94 2.09 6.69 -3.88
CA TYR A 94 1.30 5.47 -3.71
C TYR A 94 -0.04 5.73 -3.01
N VAL A 95 -0.08 6.59 -1.98
CA VAL A 95 -1.34 7.01 -1.34
C VAL A 95 -2.28 7.65 -2.38
N LEU A 96 -1.77 8.59 -3.17
CA LEU A 96 -2.59 9.28 -4.18
C LEU A 96 -3.09 8.33 -5.28
N LYS A 97 -2.27 7.35 -5.69
CA LYS A 97 -2.69 6.27 -6.61
C LYS A 97 -3.82 5.42 -6.03
N THR A 98 -3.75 5.08 -4.74
CA THR A 98 -4.85 4.38 -4.05
C THR A 98 -6.13 5.21 -4.08
N ILE A 99 -6.05 6.50 -3.75
CA ILE A 99 -7.20 7.40 -3.78
C ILE A 99 -7.80 7.48 -5.18
N GLU A 100 -6.97 7.66 -6.21
CA GLU A 100 -7.44 7.74 -7.60
C GLU A 100 -8.19 6.48 -8.04
N LEU A 101 -7.67 5.31 -7.69
CA LEU A 101 -8.26 4.01 -8.03
C LEU A 101 -9.60 3.79 -7.31
N CYS A 102 -9.74 4.27 -6.07
CA CYS A 102 -10.86 3.93 -5.20
C CYS A 102 -11.99 4.97 -5.16
N ARG A 103 -11.69 6.27 -5.29
CA ARG A 103 -12.64 7.37 -5.03
C ARG A 103 -13.89 7.40 -5.92
N LYS A 104 -13.89 6.69 -7.05
CA LYS A 104 -15.04 6.60 -7.98
C LYS A 104 -15.87 5.34 -7.78
N ILE A 105 -15.46 4.47 -6.87
CA ILE A 105 -16.05 3.14 -6.68
C ILE A 105 -16.56 3.07 -5.23
N PRO A 106 -17.89 3.23 -4.99
CA PRO A 106 -18.46 3.32 -3.64
C PRO A 106 -18.02 2.21 -2.69
N LYS A 107 -18.01 0.95 -3.16
CA LYS A 107 -17.54 -0.21 -2.37
C LYS A 107 -16.07 -0.13 -1.95
N TYR A 108 -15.28 0.79 -2.50
CA TYR A 108 -13.87 1.01 -2.16
C TYR A 108 -13.62 2.34 -1.43
N HIS A 109 -14.66 3.09 -1.05
CA HIS A 109 -14.48 4.35 -0.28
C HIS A 109 -13.72 4.14 1.03
N PHE A 110 -13.87 2.97 1.67
CA PHE A 110 -13.08 2.61 2.85
C PHE A 110 -11.55 2.63 2.59
N LEU A 111 -11.10 2.39 1.35
CA LEU A 111 -9.68 2.46 0.99
C LEU A 111 -9.19 3.89 0.83
N VAL A 112 -10.07 4.84 0.48
CA VAL A 112 -9.76 6.28 0.49
C VAL A 112 -9.56 6.74 1.92
N PHE A 113 -10.41 6.30 2.85
CA PHE A 113 -10.22 6.53 4.28
C PHE A 113 -8.92 5.89 4.79
N ASN A 114 -8.67 4.62 4.48
CA ASN A 114 -7.43 3.97 4.88
C ASN A 114 -6.18 4.68 4.31
N ALA A 115 -6.26 5.18 3.07
CA ALA A 115 -5.19 5.96 2.47
C ALA A 115 -4.91 7.26 3.23
N SER A 116 -5.94 7.96 3.74
CA SER A 116 -5.76 9.18 4.54
C SER A 116 -5.10 8.91 5.89
N VAL A 117 -5.41 7.76 6.52
CA VAL A 117 -4.73 7.31 7.74
C VAL A 117 -3.25 7.06 7.46
N VAL A 118 -2.93 6.30 6.40
CA VAL A 118 -1.53 6.06 5.99
C VAL A 118 -0.82 7.37 5.66
N TYR A 119 -1.47 8.30 4.95
CA TYR A 119 -0.91 9.62 4.69
C TYR A 119 -0.55 10.35 5.99
N SER A 120 -1.44 10.33 6.99
CA SER A 120 -1.21 10.96 8.30
C SER A 120 0.00 10.37 9.02
N GLU A 121 0.19 9.04 8.92
CA GLU A 121 1.36 8.35 9.46
C GLU A 121 2.66 8.76 8.73
N LEU A 122 2.63 8.88 7.40
CA LEU A 122 3.79 9.26 6.59
C LEU A 122 4.27 10.68 6.87
N VAL A 123 3.34 11.63 7.01
CA VAL A 123 3.68 13.05 7.14
C VAL A 123 4.05 13.45 8.56
N ARG A 124 3.81 12.58 9.56
CA ARG A 124 4.01 12.88 10.98
C ARG A 124 5.41 13.45 11.30
N PRO A 125 6.54 12.92 10.78
CA PRO A 125 7.86 13.49 11.02
C PRO A 125 8.05 14.92 10.47
N PHE A 126 7.21 15.33 9.52
CA PHE A 126 7.28 16.59 8.78
C PHE A 126 6.31 17.66 9.29
N LEU A 127 5.47 17.35 10.30
CA LEU A 127 4.53 18.28 10.92
C LEU A 127 5.20 19.31 11.87
N LYS A 128 6.39 19.80 11.49
CA LYS A 128 7.18 20.79 12.23
C LYS A 128 7.52 22.00 11.36
N PRO A 129 7.96 23.14 11.95
CA PRO A 129 8.30 24.34 11.19
C PRO A 129 9.27 24.04 10.03
N HIS A 130 9.15 24.78 8.93
CA HIS A 130 9.93 24.66 7.69
C HIS A 130 9.66 23.44 6.78
N PHE A 131 9.00 22.38 7.27
CA PHE A 131 8.70 21.18 6.48
C PHE A 131 7.25 21.11 5.98
N ARG A 132 6.33 21.86 6.58
CA ARG A 132 4.90 21.86 6.20
C ARG A 132 4.63 22.21 4.73
N ARG A 133 5.49 23.04 4.12
CA ARG A 133 5.38 23.44 2.71
C ARG A 133 5.42 22.25 1.75
N PHE A 134 6.10 21.16 2.12
CA PHE A 134 6.17 19.94 1.31
C PHE A 134 4.85 19.14 1.34
N LEU A 135 3.95 19.46 2.27
CA LEU A 135 2.71 18.72 2.50
C LEU A 135 1.48 19.42 1.93
N CYS A 136 1.53 20.74 1.69
CA CYS A 136 0.34 21.54 1.35
C CYS A 136 -0.46 20.97 0.16
N GLN A 137 0.22 20.60 -0.92
CA GLN A 137 -0.44 20.08 -2.11
C GLN A 137 -1.06 18.69 -1.87
N SER A 138 -0.29 17.76 -1.30
CA SER A 138 -0.76 16.39 -1.08
C SER A 138 -1.85 16.32 -0.03
N LEU A 139 -1.76 17.14 1.03
CA LEU A 139 -2.81 17.25 2.05
C LEU A 139 -4.11 17.76 1.44
N SER A 140 -4.05 18.80 0.59
CA SER A 140 -5.25 19.30 -0.09
C SER A 140 -5.91 18.24 -0.98
N GLN A 141 -5.11 17.42 -1.67
CA GLN A 141 -5.64 16.31 -2.48
C GLN A 141 -6.32 15.24 -1.63
N VAL A 142 -5.71 14.86 -0.50
CA VAL A 142 -6.28 13.87 0.43
C VAL A 142 -7.59 14.38 1.04
N VAL A 143 -7.62 15.62 1.53
CA VAL A 143 -8.82 16.23 2.12
C VAL A 143 -9.95 16.30 1.10
N LYS A 144 -9.70 16.82 -0.12
CA LYS A 144 -10.72 16.86 -1.19
C LYS A 144 -11.25 15.49 -1.55
N ALA A 145 -10.40 14.46 -1.52
CA ALA A 145 -10.83 13.11 -1.80
C ALA A 145 -11.75 12.56 -0.71
N LEU A 146 -11.46 12.84 0.56
CA LEU A 146 -12.33 12.49 1.68
C LEU A 146 -13.68 13.23 1.57
N GLU A 147 -13.68 14.55 1.36
CA GLU A 147 -14.90 15.33 1.18
C GLU A 147 -15.76 14.83 0.00
N ALA A 148 -15.14 14.32 -1.06
CA ALA A 148 -15.85 13.80 -2.22
C ALA A 148 -16.46 12.41 -2.01
N ILE A 149 -15.93 11.63 -1.07
CA ILE A 149 -16.47 10.30 -0.70
C ILE A 149 -17.31 10.34 0.57
N ASP A 150 -17.37 11.50 1.24
CA ASP A 150 -18.16 11.76 2.43
C ASP A 150 -19.64 11.66 2.02
N ASP A 151 -20.19 10.47 2.22
CA ASP A 151 -21.59 10.17 1.99
C ASP A 151 -22.41 11.04 2.96
N LYS A 152 -23.29 11.89 2.42
CA LYS A 152 -24.16 12.76 3.21
C LYS A 152 -25.28 12.02 3.96
N ASP A 153 -25.25 10.68 4.00
CA ASP A 153 -26.29 9.85 4.57
C ASP A 153 -25.82 9.20 5.88
N TYR A 154 -25.77 10.01 6.93
CA TYR A 154 -26.05 9.64 8.32
C TYR A 154 -27.03 10.64 8.92
#